data_AF-A0A354J3Z2-F1
#
_entry.id   AF-A0A354J3Z2-F1
#
_cell.length_a   1.000
_cell.length_b   1.000
_cell.length_c   1.000
_cell.angle_alpha   90.00
_cell.angle_beta   90.00
_cell.angle_gamma   90.00
#
_symmetry.space_group_name_H-M   'P 1'
#
loop_
_entity.id
_entity.type
_entity.pdbx_description
1 polymer ?
#
loop_
_entity_poly.entity_id
_entity_poly.type
_entity_poly.pdbx_seq_one_letter_code
_entity_poly.pdbx_strand_id
1 'polypeptide(L)'
;MGGLWNDMAQIGYAKLSMPLAWLGLLSYSLQIYFDFNGYSLMAIGLGKMLGFDFPQNFNFPYISKSVSEYWKRWHITLSTWFKDYLYIPLGGNRKGKLRTFLNMFIVWSVTGLWHGASWNFVFWGIYFFVLLSLEKLFLKKWLEKNIILSRIYTILAILLGWMIFAITELKDIGIYFGRLFSLNITNDWVYYLRNYGIVLAIGILLSTPFLKKWYDRQENKVLCNLLLLLIFLLSIAYLVDAAYNPFLYFRF
;
A
#
# COMPACT_ATOMS: atom_id res chain seq x y z
N MET A 1 5.81 -13.00 2.59
CA MET A 1 6.13 -11.57 2.42
C MET A 1 6.37 -10.91 3.78
N GLY A 2 5.48 -11.07 4.76
CA GLY A 2 5.69 -10.52 6.10
C GLY A 2 6.94 -10.98 6.86
N GLY A 3 7.36 -12.24 6.68
CA GLY A 3 8.63 -12.72 7.24
C GLY A 3 9.82 -11.85 6.83
N LEU A 4 9.95 -11.56 5.53
CA LEU A 4 11.06 -10.75 5.00
C LEU A 4 11.15 -9.37 5.67
N TRP A 5 10.03 -8.64 5.78
CA TRP A 5 10.05 -7.33 6.46
C TRP A 5 10.41 -7.44 7.94
N ASN A 6 9.87 -8.44 8.65
CA ASN A 6 10.17 -8.66 10.06
C ASN A 6 11.65 -9.01 10.28
N ASP A 7 12.23 -9.82 9.39
CA ASP A 7 13.65 -10.18 9.43
C ASP A 7 14.53 -8.93 9.31
N MET A 8 14.13 -7.94 8.48
CA MET A 8 14.87 -6.68 8.34
C MET A 8 14.89 -5.88 9.64
N ALA A 9 13.77 -5.85 10.37
CA ALA A 9 13.69 -5.19 11.66
C ALA A 9 14.55 -5.90 12.71
N GLN A 10 14.59 -7.25 12.69
CA GLN A 10 15.41 -8.04 13.62
C GLN A 10 16.92 -7.92 13.36
N ILE A 11 17.35 -7.88 12.09
CA ILE A 11 18.77 -7.65 11.72
C ILE A 11 19.24 -6.27 12.20
N GLY A 12 18.31 -5.31 12.26
CA GLY A 12 18.55 -3.90 12.53
C GLY A 12 18.82 -3.13 11.24
N TYR A 13 18.08 -2.05 11.03
CA TYR A 13 18.10 -1.27 9.79
C TYR A 13 19.48 -0.71 9.44
N ALA A 14 20.33 -0.46 10.44
CA ALA A 14 21.69 0.01 10.23
C ALA A 14 22.59 -0.99 9.49
N LYS A 15 22.25 -2.27 9.42
CA LYS A 15 23.11 -3.29 8.78
C LYS A 15 22.66 -3.67 7.36
N LEU A 16 21.54 -3.15 6.89
CA LEU A 16 20.99 -3.51 5.59
C LEU A 16 21.83 -2.95 4.44
N SER A 17 22.06 -3.76 3.41
CA SER A 17 22.48 -3.25 2.10
C SER A 17 21.36 -2.49 1.41
N MET A 18 21.70 -1.67 0.41
CA MET A 18 20.71 -0.94 -0.39
C MET A 18 19.71 -1.88 -1.09
N PRO A 19 20.15 -2.93 -1.83
CA PRO A 19 19.20 -3.84 -2.47
C PRO A 19 18.27 -4.53 -1.47
N LEU A 20 18.80 -4.90 -0.30
CA LEU A 20 18.00 -5.55 0.74
C LEU A 20 16.96 -4.58 1.34
N ALA A 21 17.31 -3.32 1.56
CA ALA A 21 16.37 -2.30 2.01
C ALA A 21 15.21 -2.08 1.00
N TRP A 22 15.51 -1.98 -0.29
CA TRP A 22 14.46 -1.88 -1.32
C TRP A 22 13.59 -3.13 -1.39
N LEU A 23 14.19 -4.31 -1.26
CA LEU A 23 13.46 -5.58 -1.24
C LEU A 23 12.54 -5.68 -0.02
N GLY A 24 13.03 -5.25 1.15
CA GLY A 24 12.27 -5.12 2.39
C GLY A 24 11.04 -4.26 2.20
N LEU A 25 11.23 -3.05 1.68
CA LEU A 25 10.16 -2.09 1.50
C LEU A 25 9.11 -2.55 0.48
N LEU A 26 9.53 -3.18 -0.62
CA LEU A 26 8.63 -3.81 -1.58
C LEU A 26 7.81 -4.93 -0.92
N SER A 27 8.45 -5.76 -0.10
CA SER A 27 7.78 -6.85 0.60
C SER A 27 6.71 -6.34 1.58
N TYR A 28 7.05 -5.31 2.36
CA TYR A 28 6.10 -4.67 3.27
C TYR A 28 4.92 -4.05 2.52
N SER A 29 5.18 -3.35 1.42
CA SER A 29 4.15 -2.74 0.58
C SER A 29 3.17 -3.78 0.02
N LEU A 30 3.67 -4.91 -0.49
CA LEU A 30 2.81 -6.00 -0.95
C LEU A 30 2.05 -6.66 0.21
N GLN A 31 2.71 -6.86 1.35
CA GLN A 31 2.08 -7.43 2.54
C GLN A 31 0.89 -6.58 3.00
N ILE A 32 1.09 -5.28 3.26
CA ILE A 32 0.01 -4.41 3.74
C ILE A 32 -1.15 -4.35 2.73
N TYR A 33 -0.84 -4.38 1.43
CA TYR A 33 -1.88 -4.44 0.40
C TYR A 33 -2.69 -5.73 0.43
N PHE A 34 -2.03 -6.89 0.43
CA PHE A 34 -2.73 -8.17 0.36
C PHE A 34 -3.49 -8.50 1.65
N ASP A 35 -2.93 -8.16 2.80
CA ASP A 35 -3.60 -8.35 4.08
C ASP A 35 -4.88 -7.51 4.14
N PHE A 36 -4.79 -6.22 3.76
CA PHE A 36 -5.92 -5.32 3.90
C PHE A 36 -6.98 -5.51 2.82
N ASN A 37 -6.55 -5.75 1.57
CA ASN A 37 -7.46 -6.08 0.48
C ASN A 37 -8.13 -7.44 0.71
N GLY A 38 -7.39 -8.44 1.19
CA GLY A 38 -7.92 -9.76 1.51
C GLY A 38 -9.05 -9.69 2.54
N TYR A 39 -8.81 -9.02 3.68
CA TYR A 39 -9.85 -8.78 4.69
C TYR A 39 -11.05 -8.00 4.12
N SER A 40 -10.81 -6.95 3.35
CA SER A 40 -11.89 -6.16 2.74
C SER A 40 -12.75 -7.00 1.78
N LEU A 41 -12.13 -7.90 1.01
CA LEU A 41 -12.84 -8.81 0.11
C LEU A 41 -13.65 -9.87 0.87
N MET A 42 -13.12 -10.40 1.98
CA MET A 42 -13.88 -11.30 2.85
C MET A 42 -15.12 -10.59 3.44
N ALA A 43 -14.97 -9.34 3.89
CA ALA A 43 -16.10 -8.54 4.39
C ALA A 43 -17.15 -8.29 3.30
N ILE A 44 -16.75 -7.97 2.07
CA ILE A 44 -17.67 -7.82 0.92
C ILE A 44 -18.38 -9.14 0.62
N GLY A 45 -17.66 -10.27 0.61
CA GLY A 45 -18.24 -11.59 0.36
C GLY A 45 -19.29 -11.99 1.40
N LEU A 46 -18.97 -11.82 2.69
CA LEU A 46 -19.91 -12.06 3.79
C LEU A 46 -21.11 -11.11 3.74
N GLY A 47 -20.87 -9.82 3.46
CA GLY A 47 -21.94 -8.84 3.26
C GLY A 47 -22.94 -9.30 2.20
N LYS A 48 -22.44 -9.76 1.04
CA LYS A 48 -23.28 -10.28 -0.04
C LYS A 48 -24.10 -11.51 0.36
N MET A 49 -23.52 -12.42 1.14
CA MET A 49 -24.25 -13.58 1.67
C MET A 49 -25.39 -13.19 2.60
N LEU A 50 -25.26 -12.05 3.29
CA LEU A 50 -26.26 -11.48 4.18
C LEU A 50 -27.22 -10.49 3.50
N GLY A 51 -27.09 -10.28 2.18
CA GLY A 51 -27.93 -9.36 1.41
C GLY A 51 -27.48 -7.89 1.43
N PHE A 52 -26.26 -7.59 1.87
CA PHE A 52 -25.68 -6.25 1.85
C PHE A 52 -24.67 -6.08 0.70
N ASP A 53 -24.73 -4.94 0.01
CA ASP A 53 -23.75 -4.55 -1.01
C ASP A 53 -22.75 -3.55 -0.44
N PHE A 54 -21.56 -4.03 -0.06
CA PHE A 54 -20.46 -3.16 0.38
C PHE A 54 -19.59 -2.67 -0.79
N PRO A 55 -19.14 -1.41 -0.75
CA PRO A 55 -18.23 -0.86 -1.77
C PRO A 55 -16.84 -1.51 -1.72
N GLN A 56 -16.17 -1.58 -2.87
CA GLN A 56 -14.79 -2.04 -2.94
C GLN A 56 -13.84 -1.04 -2.28
N ASN A 57 -12.88 -1.57 -1.51
CA ASN A 57 -11.93 -0.74 -0.79
C ASN A 57 -10.60 -0.54 -1.55
N PHE A 58 -10.28 -1.44 -2.49
CA PHE A 58 -9.05 -1.38 -3.29
C PHE A 58 -9.34 -1.67 -4.77
N ASN A 59 -8.63 -0.96 -5.65
CA ASN A 59 -8.75 -1.14 -7.10
C ASN A 59 -7.40 -1.01 -7.80
N PHE A 60 -6.54 -2.04 -7.63
CA PHE A 60 -5.20 -2.14 -8.19
C PHE A 60 -4.38 -0.84 -8.01
N PRO A 61 -4.11 -0.42 -6.77
CA PRO A 61 -3.55 0.90 -6.48
C PRO A 61 -2.13 1.08 -7.06
N TYR A 62 -1.31 0.02 -7.13
CA TYR A 62 0.07 0.11 -7.63
C TYR A 62 0.20 0.36 -9.14
N ILE A 63 -0.89 0.28 -9.91
CA ILE A 63 -0.87 0.67 -11.33
C ILE A 63 -1.10 2.18 -11.56
N SER A 64 -1.20 2.96 -10.48
CA SER A 64 -1.40 4.41 -10.51
C SER A 64 -0.24 5.16 -11.17
N LYS A 65 -0.58 6.28 -11.81
CA LYS A 65 0.39 7.19 -12.45
C LYS A 65 0.64 8.45 -11.61
N SER A 66 -0.08 8.63 -10.51
CA SER A 66 0.13 9.71 -9.55
C SER A 66 -0.26 9.25 -8.15
N VAL A 67 0.27 9.92 -7.14
CA VAL A 67 -0.13 9.75 -5.73
C VAL A 67 -1.61 10.09 -5.56
N SER A 68 -2.10 11.11 -6.27
CA SER A 68 -3.52 11.46 -6.33
C SER A 68 -4.39 10.32 -6.87
N GLU A 69 -3.93 9.59 -7.89
CA GLU A 69 -4.64 8.42 -8.42
C GLU A 69 -4.57 7.23 -7.45
N TYR A 70 -3.41 7.02 -6.82
CA TYR A 70 -3.20 5.96 -5.84
C TYR A 70 -4.23 6.01 -4.70
N TRP A 71 -4.41 7.19 -4.08
CA TRP A 71 -5.37 7.36 -2.98
C TRP A 71 -6.84 7.28 -3.41
N LYS A 72 -7.15 7.33 -4.71
CA LYS A 72 -8.49 7.02 -5.23
C LYS A 72 -8.72 5.52 -5.43
N ARG A 73 -7.65 4.72 -5.38
CA ARG A 73 -7.66 3.26 -5.57
C ARG A 73 -7.27 2.49 -4.30
N TRP A 74 -6.75 3.18 -3.29
CA TRP A 74 -6.34 2.63 -2.01
C TRP A 74 -7.30 3.09 -0.91
N HIS A 75 -7.79 2.15 -0.10
CA HIS A 75 -8.67 2.42 1.04
C HIS A 75 -9.80 3.40 0.70
N ILE A 76 -10.53 3.08 -0.37
CA ILE A 76 -11.53 3.93 -1.04
C ILE A 76 -12.63 4.37 -0.09
N THR A 77 -13.07 3.50 0.82
CA THR A 77 -14.16 3.81 1.75
C THR A 77 -13.75 4.88 2.75
N LEU A 78 -12.55 4.77 3.34
CA LEU A 78 -11.99 5.78 4.25
C LEU A 78 -11.69 7.09 3.52
N SER A 79 -11.09 7.01 2.33
CA SER A 79 -10.80 8.20 1.53
C SER A 79 -12.08 8.94 1.14
N THR A 80 -13.16 8.19 0.86
CA THR A 80 -14.50 8.76 0.63
C THR A 80 -15.06 9.38 1.90
N TRP A 81 -14.91 8.73 3.05
CA TRP A 81 -15.36 9.26 4.34
C TRP A 81 -14.68 10.60 4.67
N PHE A 82 -13.35 10.68 4.59
CA PHE A 82 -12.64 11.95 4.81
C PHE A 82 -13.02 13.03 3.80
N LYS A 83 -13.27 12.64 2.55
CA LYS A 83 -13.73 13.58 1.53
C LYS A 83 -15.11 14.15 1.88
N ASP A 84 -16.07 13.30 2.23
CA ASP A 84 -17.47 13.69 2.39
C ASP A 84 -17.76 14.32 3.76
N TYR A 85 -17.08 13.87 4.83
CA TYR A 85 -17.33 14.31 6.20
C TYR A 85 -16.31 15.32 6.74
N LEU A 86 -15.17 15.52 6.08
CA LEU A 86 -14.17 16.50 6.51
C LEU A 86 -13.83 17.50 5.41
N TYR A 87 -13.39 17.04 4.24
CA TYR A 87 -12.91 17.92 3.18
C TYR A 87 -13.99 18.83 2.58
N ILE A 88 -15.14 18.26 2.20
CA ILE A 88 -16.27 19.01 1.61
C ILE A 88 -16.86 20.00 2.63
N PRO A 89 -17.15 19.61 3.89
CA PRO A 89 -17.61 20.55 4.93
C PRO A 89 -16.66 21.72 5.18
N LEU A 90 -15.34 21.53 5.08
CA LEU A 90 -14.35 22.61 5.20
C LEU A 90 -14.33 23.60 4.01
N GLY A 91 -15.18 23.38 3.01
CA GLY A 91 -15.33 24.19 1.81
C GLY A 91 -14.71 23.60 0.54
N GLY A 92 -14.12 22.40 0.63
CA GLY A 92 -13.49 21.70 -0.48
C GLY A 92 -12.54 22.59 -1.28
N ASN A 93 -12.72 22.65 -2.61
CA ASN A 93 -11.96 23.51 -3.52
C ASN A 93 -12.61 24.90 -3.76
N ARG A 94 -13.72 25.24 -3.10
CA ARG A 94 -14.59 26.37 -3.51
C ARG A 94 -14.11 27.75 -3.02
N LYS A 95 -13.22 27.79 -2.03
CA LYS A 95 -12.77 29.02 -1.34
C LYS A 95 -11.34 29.44 -1.72
N GLY A 96 -10.94 29.14 -2.95
CA GLY A 96 -9.63 29.51 -3.50
C GLY A 96 -8.49 28.55 -3.13
N LYS A 97 -7.30 28.84 -3.68
CA LYS A 97 -6.12 27.95 -3.55
C LYS A 97 -5.66 27.79 -2.11
N LEU A 98 -5.49 28.89 -1.36
CA LEU A 98 -5.01 28.82 0.03
C LEU A 98 -5.90 27.94 0.91
N ARG A 99 -7.22 28.16 0.87
CA ARG A 99 -8.17 27.34 1.64
C ARG A 99 -8.16 25.88 1.21
N THR A 100 -7.95 25.61 -0.08
CA THR A 100 -7.81 24.24 -0.60
C THR A 100 -6.60 23.53 0.01
N PHE A 101 -5.43 24.18 0.07
CA PHE A 101 -4.23 23.59 0.69
C PHE A 101 -4.40 23.42 2.20
N LEU A 102 -5.01 24.39 2.89
CA LEU A 102 -5.32 24.23 4.31
C LEU A 102 -6.27 23.06 4.57
N ASN A 103 -7.32 22.91 3.75
CA ASN A 103 -8.25 21.78 3.85
C ASN A 103 -7.53 20.44 3.58
N MET A 104 -6.63 20.39 2.59
CA MET A 104 -5.82 19.20 2.34
C MET A 104 -4.89 18.89 3.52
N PHE A 105 -4.23 19.90 4.09
CA PHE A 105 -3.36 19.74 5.26
C PHE A 105 -4.13 19.19 6.46
N ILE A 106 -5.31 19.74 6.75
CA ILE A 106 -6.18 19.26 7.83
C ILE A 106 -6.56 17.81 7.59
N VAL A 107 -7.06 17.47 6.40
CA VAL A 107 -7.47 16.10 6.08
C VAL A 107 -6.31 15.13 6.26
N TRP A 108 -5.13 15.41 5.71
CA TRP A 108 -3.98 14.52 5.82
C TRP A 108 -3.40 14.41 7.22
N SER A 109 -3.46 15.48 8.00
CA SER A 109 -3.06 15.45 9.42
C SER A 109 -4.02 14.57 10.22
N VAL A 110 -5.33 14.71 10.02
CA VAL A 110 -6.34 13.88 10.69
C VAL A 110 -6.24 12.43 10.21
N THR A 111 -5.99 12.17 8.92
CA THR A 111 -5.75 10.81 8.42
C THR A 111 -4.54 10.17 9.10
N GLY A 112 -3.44 10.90 9.26
CA GLY A 112 -2.28 10.42 10.02
C GLY A 112 -2.64 10.09 11.46
N LEU A 113 -3.25 11.03 12.18
CA LEU A 113 -3.65 10.84 13.58
C LEU A 113 -4.69 9.72 13.78
N TRP A 114 -5.52 9.46 12.77
CA TRP A 114 -6.48 8.34 12.80
C TRP A 114 -5.79 6.97 12.84
N HIS A 115 -4.56 6.86 12.31
CA HIS A 115 -3.80 5.60 12.33
C HIS A 115 -3.10 5.33 13.67
N GLY A 116 -2.81 6.36 14.47
CA GLY A 116 -2.21 6.18 15.79
C GLY A 116 -1.58 7.45 16.36
N ALA A 117 -1.16 7.38 17.63
CA ALA A 117 -0.60 8.51 18.37
C ALA A 117 0.92 8.69 18.22
N SER A 118 1.61 7.79 17.52
CA SER A 118 3.06 7.88 17.31
C SER A 118 3.43 8.88 16.21
N TRP A 119 4.63 9.48 16.35
CA TRP A 119 5.09 10.55 15.47
C TRP A 119 5.22 10.16 14.00
N ASN A 120 5.54 8.89 13.72
CA ASN A 120 5.66 8.38 12.36
C ASN A 120 4.37 8.60 11.54
N PHE A 121 3.19 8.48 12.15
CA PHE A 121 1.91 8.74 11.47
C PHE A 121 1.66 10.22 11.16
N VAL A 122 2.14 11.12 12.02
CA VAL A 122 2.10 12.57 11.77
C VAL A 122 3.00 12.91 10.57
N PHE A 123 4.24 12.42 10.56
CA PHE A 123 5.15 12.61 9.43
C PHE A 123 4.61 11.99 8.14
N TRP A 124 3.98 10.82 8.24
CA TRP A 124 3.32 10.17 7.11
C TRP A 124 2.19 11.02 6.51
N GLY A 125 1.35 11.61 7.35
CA GLY A 125 0.29 12.54 6.91
C GLY A 125 0.87 13.78 6.22
N ILE A 126 1.87 14.42 6.83
CA ILE A 126 2.55 15.59 6.25
C ILE A 126 3.23 15.24 4.93
N TYR A 127 3.89 14.07 4.85
CA TYR A 127 4.55 13.58 3.64
C TYR A 127 3.58 13.52 2.45
N PHE A 128 2.41 12.90 2.63
CA PHE A 128 1.41 12.81 1.57
C PHE A 128 0.73 14.14 1.26
N PHE A 129 0.51 14.99 2.27
CA PHE A 129 0.05 16.35 2.03
C PHE A 129 1.01 17.12 1.10
N VAL A 130 2.31 17.07 1.36
CA VAL A 130 3.32 17.75 0.54
C VAL A 130 3.32 17.20 -0.89
N LEU A 131 3.35 15.87 -1.06
CA LEU A 131 3.33 15.26 -2.39
C LEU A 131 2.10 15.65 -3.21
N LEU A 132 0.91 15.53 -2.62
CA LEU A 132 -0.34 15.90 -3.30
C LEU A 132 -0.42 17.39 -3.61
N SER A 133 0.20 18.21 -2.75
CA SER A 133 0.30 19.64 -2.99
C SER A 133 1.21 19.95 -4.19
N LEU A 134 2.36 19.31 -4.27
CA LEU A 134 3.30 19.43 -5.40
C LEU A 134 2.69 18.91 -6.70
N GLU A 135 1.97 17.78 -6.66
CA GLU A 135 1.22 17.27 -7.81
C GLU A 135 0.21 18.29 -8.33
N LYS A 136 -0.57 18.89 -7.42
CA LYS A 136 -1.62 19.86 -7.76
C LYS A 136 -1.06 21.17 -8.31
N LEU A 137 0.11 21.61 -7.86
CA LEU A 137 0.73 22.87 -8.28
C LEU A 137 1.54 22.74 -9.57
N PHE A 138 2.37 21.71 -9.68
CA PHE A 138 3.46 21.68 -10.66
C PHE A 138 3.51 20.38 -11.47
N LEU A 139 3.35 19.22 -10.81
CA LEU A 139 3.70 17.94 -11.46
C LEU A 139 2.58 17.39 -12.34
N LYS A 140 1.32 17.80 -12.18
CA LYS A 140 0.19 17.21 -12.90
C LYS A 140 0.40 17.16 -14.43
N LYS A 141 0.79 18.27 -15.06
CA LYS A 141 1.02 18.33 -16.51
C LYS A 141 2.17 17.43 -16.97
N TRP A 142 3.23 17.34 -16.16
CA TRP A 142 4.39 16.50 -16.45
C TRP A 142 4.06 15.02 -16.31
N LEU A 143 3.30 14.65 -15.26
CA LEU A 143 2.86 13.29 -15.01
C LEU A 143 1.90 12.78 -16.10
N GLU A 144 1.06 13.65 -16.63
CA GLU A 144 0.16 13.31 -17.74
C GLU A 144 0.93 13.04 -19.05
N LYS A 145 2.09 13.67 -19.26
CA LYS A 145 2.89 13.54 -20.48
C LYS A 145 3.76 12.27 -20.50
N ASN A 146 4.33 11.86 -19.37
CA ASN A 146 5.33 10.79 -19.30
C ASN A 146 4.86 9.61 -18.44
N ILE A 147 4.05 8.71 -19.01
CA ILE A 147 3.41 7.60 -18.26
C ILE A 147 4.41 6.74 -17.50
N ILE A 148 5.56 6.40 -18.10
CA ILE A 148 6.55 5.50 -17.47
C ILE A 148 7.18 6.19 -16.25
N LEU A 149 7.70 7.41 -16.42
CA LEU A 149 8.30 8.19 -15.34
C LEU A 149 7.30 8.46 -14.21
N SER A 150 6.03 8.66 -14.56
CA SER A 150 4.97 8.91 -13.59
C SER A 150 4.67 7.70 -12.72
N ARG A 151 4.69 6.50 -13.32
CA ARG A 151 4.58 5.24 -12.56
C ARG A 151 5.78 5.02 -11.65
N ILE A 152 7.01 5.27 -12.14
CA ILE A 152 8.23 5.14 -11.33
C ILE A 152 8.17 6.10 -10.14
N TYR A 153 7.89 7.37 -10.39
CA TYR A 153 7.68 8.37 -9.35
C TYR A 153 6.63 7.94 -8.32
N THR A 154 5.46 7.50 -8.79
CA THR A 154 4.36 7.09 -7.91
C THR A 154 4.76 5.91 -7.04
N ILE A 155 5.34 4.85 -7.63
CA ILE A 155 5.77 3.67 -6.87
C ILE A 155 6.81 4.06 -5.83
N LEU A 156 7.83 4.85 -6.18
CA LEU A 156 8.85 5.29 -5.24
C LEU A 156 8.24 6.12 -4.10
N ALA A 157 7.35 7.06 -4.42
CA ALA A 157 6.66 7.89 -3.43
C ALA A 157 5.80 7.05 -2.46
N ILE A 158 5.07 6.06 -2.98
CA ILE A 158 4.26 5.15 -2.16
C ILE A 158 5.14 4.27 -1.28
N LEU A 159 6.22 3.69 -1.82
CA LEU A 159 7.15 2.88 -1.04
C LEU A 159 7.77 3.70 0.10
N LEU A 160 8.27 4.90 -0.17
CA LEU A 160 8.82 5.77 0.88
C LEU A 160 7.76 6.16 1.92
N GLY A 161 6.52 6.41 1.49
CA GLY A 161 5.40 6.60 2.41
C GLY A 161 5.19 5.39 3.32
N TRP A 162 5.22 4.17 2.78
CA TRP A 162 5.10 2.96 3.59
C TRP A 162 6.27 2.73 4.55
N MET A 163 7.48 3.14 4.20
CA MET A 163 8.63 3.12 5.13
C MET A 163 8.35 4.00 6.35
N ILE A 164 7.87 5.23 6.15
CA ILE A 164 7.50 6.15 7.24
C ILE A 164 6.34 5.55 8.06
N PHE A 165 5.37 4.91 7.40
CA PHE A 165 4.25 4.28 8.11
C PHE A 165 4.70 3.12 8.99
N ALA A 166 5.62 2.28 8.50
CA ALA A 166 5.97 1.01 9.13
C ALA A 166 6.95 1.15 10.30
N ILE A 167 7.86 2.13 10.24
CA ILE A 167 8.92 2.32 11.24
C ILE A 167 8.45 3.34 12.27
N THR A 168 8.31 2.93 13.52
CA THR A 168 7.78 3.77 14.61
C THR A 168 8.82 4.76 15.14
N GLU A 169 10.08 4.35 15.20
CA GLU A 169 11.19 5.17 15.70
C GLU A 169 11.72 6.14 14.64
N LEU A 170 11.72 7.44 14.94
CA LEU A 170 12.16 8.49 14.00
C LEU A 170 13.62 8.33 13.59
N LYS A 171 14.47 7.89 14.52
CA LYS A 171 15.89 7.60 14.25
C LYS A 171 16.03 6.52 13.21
N ASP A 172 15.22 5.48 13.31
CA ASP A 172 15.26 4.32 12.41
C ASP A 172 14.72 4.65 11.02
N ILE A 173 13.74 5.55 10.91
CA ILE A 173 13.32 6.12 9.61
C ILE A 173 14.52 6.76 8.89
N GLY A 174 15.28 7.59 9.60
CA GLY A 174 16.46 8.25 9.05
C GLY A 174 17.55 7.26 8.62
N ILE A 175 17.82 6.25 9.46
CA ILE A 175 18.78 5.18 9.15
C ILE A 175 18.33 4.39 7.90
N TYR A 176 17.07 3.96 7.86
CA TYR A 176 16.53 3.19 6.74
C TYR A 176 16.55 3.99 5.45
N PHE A 177 16.16 5.27 5.50
CA PHE A 177 16.22 6.18 4.37
C PHE A 177 17.66 6.32 3.85
N GLY A 178 18.63 6.48 4.74
CA GLY A 178 20.05 6.48 4.38
C GLY A 178 20.50 5.19 3.70
N ARG A 179 19.97 4.02 4.12
CA ARG A 179 20.28 2.73 3.49
C ARG A 179 19.71 2.58 2.08
N LEU A 180 18.51 3.08 1.81
CA LEU A 180 17.88 3.04 0.48
C LEU A 180 18.73 3.69 -0.61
N PHE A 181 19.56 4.67 -0.26
CA PHE A 181 20.42 5.40 -1.19
C PHE A 181 21.91 5.25 -0.88
N SER A 182 22.28 4.39 0.07
CA SER A 182 23.67 4.06 0.31
C SER A 182 24.19 3.20 -0.84
N LEU A 183 25.35 3.52 -1.44
CA LEU A 183 25.97 2.66 -2.47
C LEU A 183 26.54 1.35 -1.88
N ASN A 184 26.06 0.92 -0.71
CA ASN A 184 26.43 -0.31 -0.04
C ASN A 184 25.68 -1.49 -0.66
N ILE A 185 26.30 -2.09 -1.67
CA ILE A 185 25.76 -3.24 -2.40
C ILE A 185 26.56 -4.48 -1.97
N THR A 186 26.04 -5.20 -0.97
CA THR A 186 26.54 -6.53 -0.57
C THR A 186 25.62 -7.62 -1.11
N ASN A 187 25.90 -8.89 -0.80
CA ASN A 187 25.14 -10.05 -1.30
C ASN A 187 24.07 -10.57 -0.31
N ASP A 188 23.81 -9.86 0.78
CA ASP A 188 22.80 -10.24 1.80
C ASP A 188 21.38 -10.41 1.21
N TRP A 189 21.02 -9.61 0.22
CA TRP A 189 19.74 -9.66 -0.48
C TRP A 189 19.55 -10.92 -1.34
N VAL A 190 20.63 -11.60 -1.76
CA VAL A 190 20.53 -12.76 -2.65
C VAL A 190 19.81 -13.92 -1.96
N TYR A 191 20.07 -14.12 -0.67
CA TYR A 191 19.36 -15.13 0.13
C TYR A 191 17.86 -14.84 0.15
N TYR A 192 17.47 -13.60 0.46
CA TYR A 192 16.06 -13.21 0.52
C TYR A 192 15.39 -13.27 -0.85
N LEU A 193 16.07 -12.85 -1.92
CA LEU A 193 15.51 -12.94 -3.26
C LEU A 193 15.32 -14.39 -3.70
N ARG A 194 16.23 -15.31 -3.35
CA ARG A 194 16.06 -16.73 -3.67
C ARG A 194 14.87 -17.35 -2.95
N ASN A 195 14.68 -17.02 -1.67
CA ASN A 195 13.59 -17.59 -0.87
C ASN A 195 12.22 -16.94 -1.14
N TYR A 196 12.19 -15.63 -1.39
CA TYR A 196 10.94 -14.88 -1.53
C TYR A 196 10.64 -14.39 -2.96
N GLY A 197 11.57 -14.53 -3.91
CA GLY A 197 11.46 -13.94 -5.25
C GLY A 197 10.24 -14.39 -6.03
N ILE A 198 9.90 -15.68 -5.97
CA ILE A 198 8.70 -16.23 -6.64
C ILE A 198 7.43 -15.62 -6.01
N VAL A 199 7.36 -15.57 -4.69
CA VAL A 199 6.21 -15.02 -3.95
C VAL A 199 6.05 -13.52 -4.24
N LEU A 200 7.15 -12.77 -4.31
CA LEU A 200 7.14 -11.36 -4.68
C LEU A 200 6.69 -11.16 -6.12
N ALA A 201 7.17 -11.96 -7.07
CA ALA A 201 6.76 -11.88 -8.47
C ALA A 201 5.27 -12.16 -8.66
N ILE A 202 4.75 -13.20 -7.99
CA ILE A 202 3.31 -13.51 -7.96
C ILE A 202 2.54 -12.36 -7.30
N GLY A 203 3.03 -11.83 -6.17
CA GLY A 203 2.43 -10.69 -5.48
C GLY A 203 2.33 -9.45 -6.38
N ILE A 204 3.40 -9.12 -7.11
CA ILE A 204 3.38 -8.01 -8.07
C ILE A 204 2.33 -8.29 -9.15
N LEU A 205 2.31 -9.48 -9.75
CA LEU A 205 1.34 -9.83 -10.79
C LEU A 205 -0.12 -9.70 -10.29
N LEU A 206 -0.41 -10.24 -9.11
CA LEU A 206 -1.74 -10.19 -8.48
C LEU A 206 -2.14 -8.78 -8.04
N SER A 207 -1.19 -7.87 -7.85
CA SER A 207 -1.45 -6.45 -7.60
C SER A 207 -1.87 -5.66 -8.85
N THR A 208 -1.89 -6.31 -10.02
CA THR A 208 -2.33 -5.73 -11.30
C THR A 208 -3.66 -6.32 -11.77
N PRO A 209 -4.40 -5.65 -12.66
CA PRO A 209 -5.66 -6.17 -13.18
C PRO A 209 -5.50 -7.36 -14.14
N PHE A 210 -4.28 -7.89 -14.32
CA PHE A 210 -4.00 -8.95 -15.28
C PHE A 210 -4.86 -10.20 -15.04
N LEU A 211 -4.85 -10.74 -13.82
CA LEU A 211 -5.62 -11.95 -13.50
C LEU A 211 -7.13 -11.72 -13.62
N LYS A 212 -7.61 -10.56 -13.17
CA LYS A 212 -9.03 -10.18 -13.32
C LYS A 212 -9.44 -10.15 -14.80
N LYS A 213 -8.66 -9.47 -15.64
CA LYS A 213 -8.92 -9.42 -17.09
C LYS A 213 -8.86 -10.79 -17.75
N TRP A 214 -7.94 -11.66 -17.30
CA TRP A 214 -7.86 -13.02 -17.80
C TRP A 214 -9.10 -13.84 -17.42
N TYR A 215 -9.56 -13.76 -16.17
CA TYR A 215 -10.77 -14.41 -15.69
C TYR A 215 -12.02 -13.93 -16.44
N ASP A 216 -12.16 -12.61 -16.63
CA ASP A 216 -13.31 -12.00 -17.32
C ASP A 216 -13.41 -12.41 -18.80
N ARG A 217 -12.30 -12.86 -19.42
CA ARG A 217 -12.24 -13.34 -20.80
C ARG A 217 -12.63 -14.81 -20.97
N GLN A 218 -12.71 -15.58 -19.89
CA GLN A 218 -13.03 -17.00 -19.99
C GLN A 218 -14.53 -17.18 -20.23
N GLU A 219 -14.89 -17.89 -21.29
CA GLU A 219 -16.28 -18.24 -21.60
C GLU A 219 -16.84 -19.23 -20.56
N ASN A 220 -16.06 -20.27 -20.23
CA ASN A 220 -16.42 -21.23 -19.20
C ASN A 220 -15.83 -20.85 -17.84
N LYS A 221 -16.66 -20.22 -17.00
CA LYS A 221 -16.27 -19.83 -15.63
C LYS A 221 -16.25 -20.98 -14.64
N VAL A 222 -16.81 -22.16 -14.97
CA VAL A 222 -16.88 -23.30 -14.04
C VAL A 222 -15.49 -23.75 -13.65
N LEU A 223 -14.60 -23.99 -14.63
CA LEU A 223 -13.23 -24.41 -14.35
C LEU A 223 -12.47 -23.38 -13.51
N CYS A 224 -12.60 -22.09 -13.85
CA CYS A 224 -11.98 -21.01 -13.07
C CYS A 224 -12.50 -20.98 -11.64
N ASN A 225 -13.80 -21.13 -11.43
CA ASN A 225 -14.40 -21.14 -10.10
C ASN A 225 -13.98 -22.37 -9.28
N LEU A 226 -13.85 -23.55 -9.91
CA LEU A 226 -13.32 -24.75 -9.26
C LEU A 226 -11.86 -24.57 -8.84
N LEU A 227 -11.03 -23.96 -9.69
CA LEU A 227 -9.64 -23.63 -9.35
C LEU A 227 -9.57 -22.62 -8.20
N LEU A 228 -10.41 -21.58 -8.21
CA LEU A 228 -10.48 -20.61 -7.11
C LEU A 228 -10.94 -21.26 -5.81
N LEU A 229 -11.91 -22.17 -5.87
CA LEU A 229 -12.37 -22.94 -4.71
C LEU A 229 -11.25 -23.82 -4.16
N LEU A 230 -10.50 -24.50 -5.03
CA LEU A 230 -9.34 -25.29 -4.61
C LEU A 230 -8.27 -24.43 -3.94
N ILE A 231 -7.92 -23.28 -4.51
CA ILE A 231 -6.96 -22.33 -3.93
C ILE A 231 -7.46 -21.83 -2.56
N PHE A 232 -8.76 -21.54 -2.44
CA PHE A 232 -9.38 -21.13 -1.19
C PHE A 232 -9.27 -22.21 -0.11
N LEU A 233 -9.61 -23.46 -0.44
CA LEU A 233 -9.49 -24.59 0.47
C LEU A 233 -8.03 -24.84 0.91
N LEU A 234 -7.08 -24.74 -0.01
CA LEU A 234 -5.65 -24.84 0.31
C LEU A 234 -5.19 -23.70 1.23
N SER A 235 -5.72 -22.49 1.01
CA SER A 235 -5.42 -21.32 1.84
C SER A 235 -5.97 -21.50 3.26
N ILE A 236 -7.17 -22.08 3.42
CA ILE A 236 -7.72 -22.46 4.74
C ILE A 236 -6.84 -23.52 5.40
N ALA A 237 -6.46 -24.57 4.68
CA ALA A 237 -5.61 -25.63 5.23
C ALA A 237 -4.27 -25.08 5.75
N TYR A 238 -3.65 -24.17 4.99
CA TYR A 238 -2.43 -23.49 5.41
C TYR A 238 -2.65 -22.54 6.59
N LEU A 239 -3.80 -21.86 6.67
CA LEU A 239 -4.14 -21.00 7.80
C LEU A 239 -4.31 -21.79 9.10
N VAL A 240 -4.90 -22.98 9.04
CA VAL A 240 -5.05 -23.88 10.20
C VAL A 240 -3.68 -24.32 10.73
N ASP A 241 -2.73 -24.61 9.83
CA ASP A 241 -1.34 -24.93 10.18
C ASP A 241 -0.58 -23.70 10.73
N ALA A 242 -0.88 -22.50 10.19
CA ALA A 242 -0.21 -21.24 10.52
C ALA A 242 -0.80 -20.47 11.73
N ALA A 243 -1.70 -21.07 12.53
CA ALA A 243 -2.43 -20.43 13.63
C ALA A 243 -1.55 -19.76 14.72
N TYR A 244 -0.23 -19.87 14.65
CA TYR A 244 0.75 -19.24 15.54
C TYR A 244 1.33 -17.89 15.05
N ASN A 245 0.94 -17.37 13.88
CA ASN A 245 1.41 -16.05 13.40
C ASN A 245 0.31 -14.96 13.51
N PRO A 246 0.40 -14.02 14.48
CA PRO A 246 -0.66 -13.03 14.70
C PRO A 246 -0.73 -11.97 13.59
N PHE A 247 -1.97 -11.61 13.25
CA PHE A 247 -2.40 -10.69 12.19
C PHE A 247 -1.87 -9.25 12.40
N LEU A 248 -1.52 -8.57 11.31
CA LEU A 248 -0.87 -7.24 11.32
C LEU A 248 -1.72 -6.13 11.97
N TYR A 249 -3.05 -6.17 11.82
CA TYR A 249 -3.96 -5.17 12.38
C TYR A 249 -3.91 -5.10 13.92
N PHE A 250 -3.51 -6.17 14.60
CA PHE A 250 -3.36 -6.19 16.05
C PHE A 250 -1.97 -5.74 16.53
N ARG A 251 -1.11 -5.27 15.63
CA ARG A 251 0.26 -4.81 15.94
C ARG A 251 0.42 -3.28 15.91
N PHE A 252 -0.67 -2.55 15.71
CA PHE A 252 -0.70 -1.09 15.77
C PHE A 252 -1.34 -0.63 17.08
#